data_AF-A0A166L7F0-F1
#
_entry.id   AF-A0A166L7F0-F1
#
_cell.length_a   1.000
_cell.length_b   1.000
_cell.length_c   1.000
_cell.angle_alpha   90.00
_cell.angle_beta   90.00
_cell.angle_gamma   90.00
#
_symmetry.space_group_name_H-M   'P 1'
#
loop_
_entity.id
_entity.type
_entity.pdbx_description
1 polymer ?
#
loop_
_entity_poly.entity_id
_entity_poly.type
_entity_poly.pdbx_seq_one_letter_code
_entity_poly.pdbx_strand_id
1 'polypeptide(L)'
;MTDAVKLDPEAFSREQIERVIDTATYDGRWRQRAETDPKSVVSVLGATEPDAEEGSDALADVVSVIAVVSSLAFCPQVTPEVQASSRKAWEGLVEAGVVEALCRNVTDPAMLANKAGPGQDEVAHSPYFASIDALCSATLSFDEKMNETDSRVVEVLLSQWPQMMKRIWEEPANSLKPEEAYFGERAVIPQAFIRLLVTSPATVLSTVLAPEDYTMALLARYWFYSSGEADTELCTAALNILLDSVNRPGILPNEDEEAALRNDIVTKLNSGLEMASGLQGGDLARKRLSAIADRTSALSPGVLFQELQLLSGAVEEPDVRLAIAQHTDFWRAILQVLPRAAKSSQVLDKVAAGKMLHFLGVSLHNAQAEGMDERLCLLRIWIKSGLFDALDEVVPECIPVPGASRGLSLIMIHIQDVLDDTGADSDLRQLIFEQLPRSRVVGAMLNHDAVVQQSEREEAQEEMRYSSAGWLILLTLTDEATRNTCTRRGCGKPAAAKCARCKDAVYCCAACQRSDWKEHKAVCRWAIQTKEVLLSQKLGKLGADYSELKALRKR
;
A
#
# COMPACT_ATOMS: atom_id res chain seq x y z
N MET A 1 -9.64 -13.78 1.49
CA MET A 1 -9.06 -12.48 1.91
C MET A 1 -8.89 -12.36 3.42
N THR A 2 -9.54 -13.20 4.25
CA THR A 2 -9.22 -13.37 5.69
C THR A 2 -7.77 -13.78 5.98
N ASP A 3 -7.04 -14.35 5.01
CA ASP A 3 -5.59 -14.63 5.14
C ASP A 3 -4.66 -13.47 4.70
N ALA A 4 -5.18 -12.45 4.02
CA ALA A 4 -4.35 -11.41 3.38
C ALA A 4 -3.97 -10.25 4.32
N VAL A 5 -4.62 -10.13 5.48
CA VAL A 5 -4.24 -9.22 6.57
C VAL A 5 -4.05 -10.03 7.85
N LYS A 6 -3.39 -11.19 7.74
CA LYS A 6 -2.54 -11.61 8.86
C LYS A 6 -1.27 -10.74 8.77
N LEU A 7 -1.41 -9.44 9.09
CA LEU A 7 -0.30 -8.72 9.69
C LEU A 7 0.20 -9.68 10.76
N ASP A 8 1.42 -10.18 10.66
CA ASP A 8 1.93 -11.13 11.64
C ASP A 8 1.98 -10.39 12.98
N PRO A 9 0.97 -10.53 13.85
CA PRO A 9 0.93 -9.77 15.08
C PRO A 9 2.05 -10.29 15.99
N GLU A 10 2.59 -11.50 15.71
CA GLU A 10 3.67 -12.12 16.45
C GLU A 10 5.01 -11.46 16.15
N ALA A 11 5.29 -11.06 14.90
CA ALA A 11 6.53 -10.34 14.57
C ALA A 11 6.60 -8.98 15.27
N PHE A 12 5.48 -8.24 15.29
CA PHE A 12 5.39 -6.94 15.94
C PHE A 12 5.31 -7.04 17.46
N SER A 13 4.53 -8.00 17.95
CA SER A 13 4.43 -8.24 19.38
C SER A 13 5.76 -8.73 19.95
N ARG A 14 6.67 -9.36 19.22
CA ARG A 14 7.91 -9.89 19.81
C ARG A 14 8.78 -8.81 20.47
N GLU A 15 8.94 -7.66 19.83
CA GLU A 15 9.69 -6.53 20.39
C GLU A 15 8.91 -5.85 21.53
N GLN A 16 7.59 -5.72 21.39
CA GLN A 16 6.72 -5.23 22.47
C GLN A 16 6.73 -6.20 23.69
N ILE A 17 6.75 -7.51 23.44
CA ILE A 17 6.80 -8.59 24.43
C ILE A 17 8.14 -8.53 25.16
N GLU A 18 9.25 -8.40 24.45
CA GLU A 18 10.58 -8.28 25.07
C GLU A 18 10.66 -7.03 25.96
N ARG A 19 10.13 -5.88 25.51
CA ARG A 19 10.04 -4.65 26.34
C ARG A 19 9.14 -4.82 27.56
N VAL A 20 7.97 -5.43 27.40
CA VAL A 20 7.01 -5.71 28.49
C VAL A 20 7.61 -6.68 29.52
N ILE A 21 8.36 -7.69 29.07
CA ILE A 21 9.04 -8.64 29.95
C ILE A 21 10.13 -7.93 30.78
N ASP A 22 10.95 -7.07 30.16
CA ASP A 22 12.00 -6.35 30.87
C ASP A 22 11.42 -5.34 31.88
N THR A 23 10.32 -4.65 31.56
CA THR A 23 9.64 -3.74 32.50
C THR A 23 8.84 -4.45 33.59
N ALA A 24 8.27 -5.63 33.31
CA ALA A 24 7.53 -6.42 34.31
C ALA A 24 8.42 -6.97 35.43
N THR A 25 9.75 -6.97 35.26
CA THR A 25 10.68 -7.36 36.33
C THR A 25 10.76 -6.33 37.48
N TYR A 26 10.24 -5.12 37.30
CA TYR A 26 10.57 -4.00 38.19
C TYR A 26 9.63 -3.73 39.38
N ASP A 27 8.40 -4.24 39.43
CA ASP A 27 7.64 -4.09 40.69
C ASP A 27 6.52 -5.13 40.90
N GLY A 28 6.88 -6.27 41.52
CA GLY A 28 5.91 -7.28 41.95
C GLY A 28 4.82 -6.74 42.87
N ARG A 29 5.03 -5.59 43.55
CA ARG A 29 4.04 -4.92 44.39
C ARG A 29 2.82 -4.49 43.58
N TRP A 30 3.03 -3.85 42.43
CA TRP A 30 1.92 -3.33 41.61
C TRP A 30 1.13 -4.44 40.95
N ARG A 31 1.79 -5.52 40.52
CA ARG A 31 1.09 -6.73 40.04
C ARG A 31 0.24 -7.35 41.14
N GLN A 32 0.80 -7.54 42.34
CA GLN A 32 0.04 -8.06 43.48
C GLN A 32 -1.15 -7.14 43.81
N ARG A 33 -0.96 -5.81 43.80
CA ARG A 33 -2.05 -4.85 44.02
C ARG A 33 -3.11 -4.92 42.93
N ALA A 34 -2.76 -5.07 41.65
CA ALA A 34 -3.75 -5.27 40.60
C ALA A 34 -4.61 -6.52 40.83
N GLU A 35 -4.03 -7.58 41.38
CA GLU A 35 -4.74 -8.82 41.71
C GLU A 35 -5.61 -8.70 42.97
N THR A 36 -5.18 -7.95 44.00
CA THR A 36 -5.85 -7.91 45.31
C THR A 36 -6.68 -6.65 45.56
N ASP A 37 -6.30 -5.51 44.98
CA ASP A 37 -6.90 -4.18 45.15
C ASP A 37 -6.74 -3.33 43.87
N PRO A 38 -7.47 -3.66 42.79
CA PRO A 38 -7.39 -2.94 41.52
C PRO A 38 -7.77 -1.45 41.64
N LYS A 39 -8.58 -1.07 42.65
CA LYS A 39 -8.96 0.33 42.88
C LYS A 39 -7.78 1.19 43.31
N SER A 40 -6.86 0.65 44.13
CA SER A 40 -5.62 1.35 44.48
C SER A 40 -4.78 1.63 43.23
N VAL A 41 -4.68 0.67 42.30
CA VAL A 41 -3.96 0.85 41.03
C VAL A 41 -4.57 1.97 40.19
N VAL A 42 -5.90 1.98 40.02
CA VAL A 42 -6.61 3.04 39.29
C VAL A 42 -6.48 4.40 39.99
N SER A 43 -6.47 4.43 41.33
CA SER A 43 -6.26 5.66 42.09
C SER A 43 -4.90 6.29 41.81
N VAL A 44 -3.85 5.49 41.69
CA VAL A 44 -2.50 6.00 41.34
C VAL A 44 -2.48 6.57 39.93
N LEU A 45 -3.12 5.89 38.98
CA LEU A 45 -3.26 6.42 37.61
C LEU A 45 -4.04 7.73 37.56
N GLY A 46 -4.92 7.98 38.53
CA GLY A 46 -5.76 9.18 38.64
C GLY A 46 -5.17 10.32 39.46
N ALA A 47 -3.97 10.18 40.03
CA ALA A 47 -3.36 11.18 40.91
C ALA A 47 -2.85 12.40 40.11
N THR A 48 -3.39 13.59 40.38
CA THR A 48 -3.03 14.85 39.72
C THR A 48 -2.00 15.67 40.49
N GLU A 49 -1.91 15.48 41.81
CA GLU A 49 -1.02 16.26 42.69
C GLU A 49 -0.10 15.32 43.47
N PRO A 50 1.17 15.69 43.68
CA PRO A 50 2.04 15.01 44.62
C PRO A 50 1.55 15.32 46.04
N ASP A 51 0.59 14.56 46.54
CA ASP A 51 0.22 14.61 47.95
C ASP A 51 1.46 14.21 48.76
N ALA A 52 2.09 15.22 49.36
CA ALA A 52 3.40 15.15 50.01
C ALA A 52 3.41 14.36 51.34
N GLU A 53 2.39 13.54 51.61
CA GLU A 53 2.41 12.66 52.77
C GLU A 53 3.46 11.55 52.52
N GLU A 54 4.52 11.55 53.34
CA GLU A 54 5.57 10.52 53.33
C GLU A 54 4.94 9.12 53.42
N GLY A 55 4.92 8.40 52.29
CA GLY A 55 4.35 7.05 52.17
C GLY A 55 3.12 6.94 51.28
N SER A 56 2.59 8.05 50.74
CA SER A 56 1.56 8.01 49.69
C SER A 56 2.16 7.44 48.39
N ASP A 57 1.36 6.68 47.63
CA ASP A 57 1.77 6.17 46.33
C ASP A 57 2.07 7.37 45.42
N ALA A 58 3.35 7.57 45.11
CA ALA A 58 3.82 8.82 44.54
C ALA A 58 3.52 8.87 43.03
N LEU A 59 3.46 10.07 42.47
CA LEU A 59 3.41 10.31 41.02
C LEU A 59 4.58 9.61 40.26
N ALA A 60 5.66 9.28 40.97
CA ALA A 60 6.77 8.47 40.47
C ALA A 60 6.38 7.03 40.10
N ASP A 61 5.34 6.48 40.73
CA ASP A 61 4.88 5.10 40.50
C ASP A 61 3.99 4.97 39.26
N VAL A 62 3.47 6.07 38.70
CA VAL A 62 2.52 6.05 37.56
C VAL A 62 3.10 5.27 36.37
N VAL A 63 4.37 5.49 36.03
CA VAL A 63 5.02 4.80 34.90
C VAL A 63 5.10 3.29 35.16
N SER A 64 5.50 2.89 36.37
CA SER A 64 5.55 1.48 36.79
C SER A 64 4.16 0.83 36.78
N VAL A 65 3.14 1.56 37.23
CA VAL A 65 1.75 1.11 37.20
C VAL A 65 1.28 0.91 35.77
N ILE A 66 1.52 1.85 34.86
CA ILE A 66 1.13 1.72 33.44
C ILE A 66 1.82 0.50 32.82
N ALA A 67 3.10 0.26 33.11
CA ALA A 67 3.82 -0.91 32.62
C ALA A 67 3.18 -2.22 33.11
N VAL A 68 2.82 -2.31 34.40
CA VAL A 68 2.10 -3.46 34.96
C VAL A 68 0.74 -3.64 34.28
N VAL A 69 -0.03 -2.56 34.13
CA VAL A 69 -1.35 -2.59 33.47
C VAL A 69 -1.23 -3.06 32.03
N SER A 70 -0.25 -2.56 31.27
CA SER A 70 0.03 -3.00 29.90
C SER A 70 0.34 -4.51 29.84
N SER A 71 1.18 -5.00 30.76
CA SER A 71 1.51 -6.44 30.86
C SER A 71 0.34 -7.34 31.23
N LEU A 72 -0.64 -6.83 31.99
CA LEU A 72 -1.85 -7.57 32.35
C LEU A 72 -2.88 -7.53 31.23
N ALA A 73 -2.94 -6.41 30.50
CA ALA A 73 -3.79 -6.24 29.34
C ALA A 73 -3.37 -7.14 28.18
N PHE A 74 -2.06 -7.32 27.95
CA PHE A 74 -1.52 -8.13 26.87
C PHE A 74 -0.67 -9.29 27.39
N CYS A 75 -1.19 -10.51 27.28
CA CYS A 75 -0.53 -11.70 27.82
C CYS A 75 -0.40 -12.82 26.76
N PRO A 76 0.40 -12.62 25.70
CA PRO A 76 0.63 -13.66 24.71
C PRO A 76 1.55 -14.77 25.27
N GLN A 77 1.24 -16.02 24.93
CA GLN A 77 2.17 -17.16 25.01
C GLN A 77 2.65 -17.60 26.42
N VAL A 78 1.95 -17.24 27.49
CA VAL A 78 2.19 -17.81 28.82
C VAL A 78 1.44 -19.13 29.03
N THR A 79 1.76 -19.87 30.09
CA THR A 79 0.99 -21.07 30.44
C THR A 79 -0.49 -20.71 30.70
N PRO A 80 -1.44 -21.61 30.42
CA PRO A 80 -2.87 -21.33 30.63
C PRO A 80 -3.21 -20.79 32.03
N GLU A 81 -2.46 -21.20 33.06
CA GLU A 81 -2.64 -20.73 34.44
C GLU A 81 -2.27 -19.26 34.61
N VAL A 82 -1.12 -18.84 34.05
CA VAL A 82 -0.69 -17.44 34.10
C VAL A 82 -1.63 -16.58 33.27
N GLN A 83 -2.07 -17.08 32.11
CA GLN A 83 -3.05 -16.38 31.27
C GLN A 83 -4.37 -16.16 32.02
N ALA A 84 -4.89 -17.18 32.70
CA ALA A 84 -6.11 -17.07 33.48
C ALA A 84 -5.98 -16.10 34.66
N SER A 85 -4.83 -16.09 35.34
CA SER A 85 -4.56 -15.15 36.43
C SER A 85 -4.48 -13.71 35.94
N SER A 86 -3.69 -13.46 34.88
CA SER A 86 -3.56 -12.13 34.27
C SER A 86 -4.90 -11.64 33.74
N ARG A 87 -5.69 -12.52 33.11
CA ARG A 87 -7.03 -12.17 32.61
C ARG A 87 -7.95 -11.75 33.74
N LYS A 88 -7.99 -12.51 34.84
CA LYS A 88 -8.80 -12.15 36.01
C LYS A 88 -8.37 -10.82 36.64
N ALA A 89 -7.07 -10.55 36.72
CA ALA A 89 -6.55 -9.28 37.22
C ALA A 89 -6.94 -8.11 36.29
N TRP A 90 -6.83 -8.31 34.97
CA TRP A 90 -7.28 -7.35 33.97
C TRP A 90 -8.78 -7.06 34.07
N GLU A 91 -9.61 -8.08 34.24
CA GLU A 91 -11.06 -7.92 34.45
C GLU A 91 -11.35 -7.05 35.68
N GLY A 92 -10.69 -7.32 36.81
CA GLY A 92 -10.82 -6.51 38.02
C GLY A 92 -10.34 -5.06 37.85
N LEU A 93 -9.30 -4.82 37.05
CA LEU A 93 -8.83 -3.47 36.69
C LEU A 93 -9.84 -2.73 35.80
N VAL A 94 -10.43 -3.40 34.81
CA VAL A 94 -11.47 -2.83 33.95
C VAL A 94 -12.70 -2.46 34.77
N GLU A 95 -13.16 -3.33 35.68
CA GLU A 95 -14.26 -3.03 36.61
C GLU A 95 -13.94 -1.85 37.55
N ALA A 96 -12.67 -1.69 37.92
CA ALA A 96 -12.21 -0.58 38.76
C ALA A 96 -12.06 0.75 38.00
N GLY A 97 -12.19 0.76 36.66
CA GLY A 97 -12.11 1.97 35.83
C GLY A 97 -10.71 2.30 35.29
N VAL A 98 -9.86 1.28 35.06
CA VAL A 98 -8.50 1.48 34.54
C VAL A 98 -8.50 2.12 33.15
N VAL A 99 -9.49 1.80 32.31
CA VAL A 99 -9.57 2.32 30.93
C VAL A 99 -9.85 3.82 30.94
N GLU A 100 -10.78 4.26 31.78
CA GLU A 100 -11.11 5.67 32.00
C GLU A 100 -9.89 6.45 32.52
N ALA A 101 -9.14 5.87 33.45
CA ALA A 101 -7.94 6.49 33.98
C ALA A 101 -6.84 6.64 32.92
N LEU A 102 -6.59 5.59 32.12
CA LEU A 102 -5.63 5.64 31.01
C LEU A 102 -6.05 6.66 29.94
N CYS A 103 -7.34 6.71 29.57
CA CYS A 103 -7.85 7.70 28.63
C CYS A 103 -7.66 9.13 29.16
N ARG A 104 -7.93 9.35 30.46
CA ARG A 104 -7.69 10.65 31.12
C ARG A 104 -6.22 11.05 31.09
N ASN A 105 -5.32 10.08 31.29
CA ASN A 105 -3.88 10.33 31.21
C ASN A 105 -3.43 10.74 29.80
N VAL A 106 -4.14 10.31 28.75
CA VAL A 106 -3.89 10.78 27.39
C VAL A 106 -4.48 12.17 27.15
N THR A 107 -5.67 12.48 27.69
CA THR A 107 -6.37 13.74 27.42
C THR A 107 -5.93 14.92 28.29
N ASP A 108 -5.49 14.67 29.52
CA ASP A 108 -5.09 15.71 30.48
C ASP A 108 -3.57 16.00 30.41
N PRO A 109 -3.15 17.18 29.92
CA PRO A 109 -1.73 17.55 29.85
C PRO A 109 -1.03 17.56 31.22
N ALA A 110 -1.77 17.76 32.32
CA ALA A 110 -1.20 17.86 33.66
C ALA A 110 -0.73 16.50 34.21
N MET A 111 -1.36 15.40 33.79
CA MET A 111 -1.14 14.07 34.36
C MET A 111 0.25 13.48 34.08
N LEU A 112 0.94 13.94 33.03
CA LEU A 112 2.19 13.34 32.56
C LEU A 112 3.29 14.36 32.27
N ALA A 113 3.18 15.58 32.81
CA ALA A 113 4.23 16.60 32.75
C ALA A 113 5.50 16.23 33.56
N ASN A 114 5.65 14.98 33.98
CA ASN A 114 6.83 14.46 34.66
C ASN A 114 8.02 14.50 33.72
N LYS A 115 8.82 15.56 33.90
CA LYS A 115 10.18 15.67 33.37
C LYS A 115 10.91 14.37 33.70
N ALA A 116 11.42 13.69 32.68
CA ALA A 116 12.40 12.64 32.84
C ALA A 116 13.39 13.07 33.93
N GLY A 117 13.60 12.21 34.92
CA GLY A 117 14.46 12.53 36.06
C GLY A 117 15.83 13.03 35.55
N PRO A 118 16.46 13.99 36.24
CA PRO A 118 17.76 14.49 35.81
C PRO A 118 18.76 13.33 35.67
N GLY A 119 19.22 13.07 34.45
CA GLY A 119 20.22 12.04 34.14
C GLY A 119 19.74 10.86 33.28
N GLN A 120 18.49 10.81 32.82
CA GLN A 120 18.11 9.88 31.75
C GLN A 120 18.45 10.49 30.39
N ASP A 121 19.59 10.09 29.82
CA ASP A 121 19.98 10.36 28.42
C ASP A 121 19.15 9.53 27.39
N GLU A 122 18.13 8.81 27.87
CA GLU A 122 17.23 8.01 27.03
C GLU A 122 16.22 8.89 26.30
N VAL A 123 15.82 8.42 25.11
CA VAL A 123 14.83 9.05 24.24
C VAL A 123 13.53 9.23 25.03
N ALA A 124 13.33 10.42 25.60
CA ALA A 124 12.15 10.71 26.39
C ALA A 124 10.92 10.61 25.48
N HIS A 125 10.09 9.60 25.71
CA HIS A 125 8.81 9.42 25.01
C HIS A 125 7.84 10.56 25.31
N SER A 126 6.86 10.73 24.42
CA SER A 126 5.79 11.69 24.63
C SER A 126 5.00 11.37 25.89
N PRO A 127 4.51 12.38 26.64
CA PRO A 127 3.81 12.17 27.90
C PRO A 127 2.69 11.12 27.80
N TYR A 128 1.87 11.18 26.76
CA TYR A 128 0.74 10.28 26.54
C TYR A 128 1.11 8.85 26.09
N PHE A 129 2.37 8.60 25.69
CA PHE A 129 2.76 7.37 24.98
C PHE A 129 2.50 6.11 25.79
N ALA A 130 2.93 6.06 27.06
CA ALA A 130 2.79 4.87 27.88
C ALA A 130 1.31 4.48 28.08
N SER A 131 0.44 5.48 28.30
CA SER A 131 -1.00 5.24 28.49
C SER A 131 -1.67 4.73 27.22
N ILE A 132 -1.34 5.30 26.05
CA ILE A 132 -1.92 4.84 24.79
C ILE A 132 -1.37 3.48 24.35
N ASP A 133 -0.12 3.17 24.67
CA ASP A 133 0.47 1.85 24.45
C ASP A 133 -0.21 0.77 25.31
N ALA A 134 -0.53 1.06 26.57
CA ALA A 134 -1.31 0.16 27.42
C ALA A 134 -2.74 -0.07 26.88
N LEU A 135 -3.38 0.99 26.36
CA LEU A 135 -4.68 0.87 25.69
C LEU A 135 -4.58 0.05 24.40
N CYS A 136 -3.53 0.27 23.59
CA CYS A 136 -3.28 -0.52 22.38
C CYS A 136 -3.09 -2.00 22.73
N SER A 137 -2.26 -2.29 23.73
CA SER A 137 -2.02 -3.63 24.27
C SER A 137 -3.32 -4.33 24.70
N ALA A 138 -4.23 -3.60 25.36
CA ALA A 138 -5.56 -4.12 25.67
C ALA A 138 -6.34 -4.50 24.41
N THR A 139 -6.37 -3.65 23.38
CA THR A 139 -7.10 -3.96 22.14
C THR A 139 -6.55 -5.18 21.41
N LEU A 140 -5.23 -5.35 21.42
CA LEU A 140 -4.56 -6.49 20.78
C LEU A 140 -4.89 -7.83 21.46
N SER A 141 -5.29 -7.80 22.73
CA SER A 141 -5.68 -8.98 23.50
C SER A 141 -7.08 -9.51 23.21
N PHE A 142 -7.92 -8.75 22.51
CA PHE A 142 -9.29 -9.15 22.25
C PHE A 142 -9.33 -10.46 21.46
N ASP A 143 -10.34 -11.29 21.71
CA ASP A 143 -10.63 -12.43 20.85
C ASP A 143 -11.50 -12.01 19.65
N GLU A 144 -11.65 -12.91 18.66
CA GLU A 144 -12.62 -12.71 17.56
C GLU A 144 -14.05 -12.53 18.10
N LYS A 145 -14.36 -13.17 19.24
CA LYS A 145 -15.61 -12.97 19.98
C LYS A 145 -15.30 -12.22 21.27
N MET A 146 -15.51 -10.91 21.25
CA MET A 146 -15.37 -10.06 22.44
C MET A 146 -16.26 -10.58 23.58
N ASN A 147 -15.67 -10.73 24.77
CA ASN A 147 -16.45 -10.96 26.00
C ASN A 147 -16.99 -9.63 26.57
N GLU A 148 -17.65 -9.69 27.72
CA GLU A 148 -18.22 -8.51 28.38
C GLU A 148 -17.16 -7.47 28.75
N THR A 149 -16.00 -7.92 29.25
CA THR A 149 -14.88 -7.04 29.59
C THR A 149 -14.30 -6.36 28.35
N ASP A 150 -14.06 -7.09 27.27
CA ASP A 150 -13.55 -6.51 26.02
C ASP A 150 -14.55 -5.50 25.44
N SER A 151 -15.84 -5.84 25.48
CA SER A 151 -16.92 -4.93 25.06
C SER A 151 -16.94 -3.65 25.88
N ARG A 152 -16.73 -3.77 27.20
CA ARG A 152 -16.64 -2.62 28.10
C ARG A 152 -15.42 -1.74 27.80
N VAL A 153 -14.25 -2.35 27.54
CA VAL A 153 -13.05 -1.62 27.14
C VAL A 153 -13.30 -0.83 25.85
N VAL A 154 -13.89 -1.46 24.83
CA VAL A 154 -14.22 -0.79 23.55
C VAL A 154 -15.22 0.35 23.75
N GLU A 155 -16.29 0.14 24.53
CA GLU A 155 -17.29 1.17 24.83
C GLU A 155 -16.65 2.41 25.46
N VAL A 156 -15.86 2.21 26.52
CA VAL A 156 -15.19 3.31 27.23
C VAL A 156 -14.16 3.99 26.33
N LEU A 157 -13.31 3.21 25.66
CA LEU A 157 -12.24 3.71 24.80
C LEU A 157 -12.80 4.57 23.67
N LEU A 158 -13.82 4.09 22.93
CA LEU A 158 -14.43 4.83 21.84
C LEU A 158 -15.20 6.08 22.32
N SER A 159 -15.75 6.06 23.54
CA SER A 159 -16.37 7.26 24.12
C SER A 159 -15.37 8.40 24.38
N GLN A 160 -14.11 8.08 24.64
CA GLN A 160 -13.03 9.04 24.90
C GLN A 160 -12.12 9.26 23.68
N TRP A 161 -12.25 8.44 22.64
CA TRP A 161 -11.36 8.41 21.49
C TRP A 161 -11.23 9.77 20.77
N PRO A 162 -12.33 10.49 20.44
CA PRO A 162 -12.19 11.78 19.77
C PRO A 162 -11.40 12.81 20.59
N GLN A 163 -11.55 12.81 21.92
CA GLN A 163 -10.81 13.72 22.80
C GLN A 163 -9.32 13.37 22.84
N MET A 164 -8.98 12.08 22.91
CA MET A 164 -7.59 11.63 22.85
C MET A 164 -6.94 12.00 21.52
N MET A 165 -7.60 11.70 20.40
CA MET A 165 -7.08 12.01 19.06
C MET A 165 -6.91 13.51 18.87
N LYS A 166 -7.86 14.32 19.35
CA LYS A 166 -7.74 15.78 19.34
C LYS A 166 -6.54 16.26 20.15
N ARG A 167 -6.33 15.74 21.36
CA ARG A 167 -5.18 16.10 22.20
C ARG A 167 -3.84 15.76 21.54
N ILE A 168 -3.73 14.59 20.90
CA ILE A 168 -2.50 14.18 20.19
C ILE A 168 -2.32 14.99 18.90
N TRP A 169 -3.41 15.33 18.22
CA TRP A 169 -3.39 16.19 17.05
C TRP A 169 -2.88 17.60 17.35
N GLU A 170 -3.37 18.22 18.43
CA GLU A 170 -2.99 19.57 18.87
C GLU A 170 -1.58 19.62 19.47
N GLU A 171 -1.15 18.55 20.15
CA GLU A 171 0.12 18.47 20.86
C GLU A 171 0.84 17.14 20.55
N PRO A 172 1.40 16.99 19.33
CA PRO A 172 1.90 15.72 18.81
C PRO A 172 3.27 15.30 19.35
N ALA A 173 3.90 16.14 20.18
CA ALA A 173 5.17 15.87 20.85
C ALA A 173 6.23 15.21 19.94
N ASN A 174 6.68 13.99 20.23
CA ASN A 174 7.71 13.32 19.43
C ASN A 174 7.17 12.52 18.23
N SER A 175 5.87 12.34 18.08
CA SER A 175 5.31 11.49 17.00
C SER A 175 5.64 12.01 15.59
N LEU A 176 5.99 13.30 15.44
CA LEU A 176 6.38 13.92 14.16
C LEU A 176 7.89 13.87 13.89
N LYS A 177 8.68 13.34 14.82
CA LYS A 177 10.11 13.20 14.66
C LYS A 177 10.39 11.98 13.77
N PRO A 178 10.99 12.13 12.58
CA PRO A 178 11.13 11.05 11.61
C PRO A 178 12.07 9.93 12.06
N GLU A 179 12.79 10.08 13.16
CA GLU A 179 13.72 9.11 13.68
C GLU A 179 13.01 7.79 14.07
N GLU A 180 13.70 6.68 13.85
CA GLU A 180 13.23 5.33 14.17
C GLU A 180 12.96 5.14 15.67
N ALA A 181 13.65 5.88 16.53
CA ALA A 181 13.41 5.86 17.98
C ALA A 181 11.98 6.25 18.38
N TYR A 182 11.27 6.99 17.52
CA TYR A 182 9.88 7.42 17.75
C TYR A 182 8.86 6.59 16.96
N PHE A 183 9.30 5.50 16.33
CA PHE A 183 8.46 4.53 15.64
C PHE A 183 7.27 4.08 16.50
N GLY A 184 7.53 3.72 17.76
CA GLY A 184 6.49 3.22 18.69
C GLY A 184 5.33 4.22 18.84
N GLU A 185 5.64 5.53 18.93
CA GLU A 185 4.61 6.56 19.08
C GLU A 185 3.74 6.71 17.83
N ARG A 186 4.29 6.46 16.64
CA ARG A 186 3.53 6.44 15.38
C ARG A 186 2.76 5.15 15.18
N ALA A 187 3.19 4.03 15.78
CA ALA A 187 2.63 2.71 15.55
C ALA A 187 1.39 2.40 16.40
N VAL A 188 1.36 2.87 17.66
CA VAL A 188 0.31 2.50 18.64
C VAL A 188 -1.10 2.87 18.20
N ILE A 189 -1.30 4.03 17.57
CA ILE A 189 -2.62 4.47 17.11
C ILE A 189 -3.10 3.67 15.89
N PRO A 190 -2.34 3.58 14.77
CA PRO A 190 -2.72 2.71 13.65
C PRO A 190 -3.05 1.28 14.10
N GLN A 191 -2.24 0.72 15.00
CA GLN A 191 -2.40 -0.64 15.47
C GLN A 191 -3.69 -0.82 16.30
N ALA A 192 -3.93 0.05 17.29
CA ALA A 192 -5.16 0.04 18.07
C ALA A 192 -6.39 0.24 17.16
N PHE A 193 -6.30 1.18 16.22
CA PHE A 193 -7.36 1.48 15.26
C PHE A 193 -7.70 0.28 14.38
N ILE A 194 -6.70 -0.36 13.74
CA ILE A 194 -6.91 -1.58 12.93
C ILE A 194 -7.61 -2.64 13.76
N ARG A 195 -7.15 -2.85 15.01
CA ARG A 195 -7.70 -3.88 15.87
C ARG A 195 -9.15 -3.60 16.27
N LEU A 196 -9.45 -2.37 16.68
CA LEU A 196 -10.80 -1.92 16.99
C LEU A 196 -11.72 -2.06 15.79
N LEU A 197 -11.24 -1.71 14.59
CA LEU A 197 -12.04 -1.77 13.37
C LEU A 197 -12.42 -3.23 13.00
N VAL A 198 -11.54 -4.18 13.28
CA VAL A 198 -11.83 -5.62 13.09
C VAL A 198 -12.85 -6.12 14.12
N THR A 199 -12.74 -5.71 15.39
CA THR A 199 -13.60 -6.24 16.46
C THR A 199 -14.95 -5.53 16.59
N SER A 200 -15.03 -4.24 16.25
CA SER A 200 -16.24 -3.41 16.38
C SER A 200 -16.41 -2.42 15.22
N PRO A 201 -16.53 -2.90 13.97
CA PRO A 201 -16.44 -2.07 12.77
C PRO A 201 -17.45 -0.92 12.74
N ALA A 202 -18.72 -1.19 13.03
CA ALA A 202 -19.78 -0.18 12.95
C ALA A 202 -19.56 0.99 13.93
N THR A 203 -19.22 0.67 15.19
CA THR A 203 -19.00 1.67 16.24
C THR A 203 -17.73 2.48 16.01
N VAL A 204 -16.67 1.82 15.53
CA VAL A 204 -15.41 2.51 15.19
C VAL A 204 -15.63 3.45 14.02
N LEU A 205 -16.26 2.98 12.94
CA LEU A 205 -16.52 3.82 11.77
C LEU A 205 -17.40 5.01 12.10
N SER A 206 -18.47 4.86 12.90
CA SER A 206 -19.28 6.00 13.33
C SER A 206 -18.52 7.00 14.18
N THR A 207 -17.54 6.54 14.97
CA THR A 207 -16.68 7.39 15.79
C THR A 207 -15.66 8.16 14.94
N VAL A 208 -14.91 7.48 14.06
CA VAL A 208 -13.80 8.13 13.30
C VAL A 208 -14.27 8.95 12.11
N LEU A 209 -15.49 8.71 11.62
CA LEU A 209 -16.13 9.53 10.60
C LEU A 209 -16.82 10.76 11.19
N ALA A 210 -16.97 10.86 12.51
CA ALA A 210 -17.52 12.05 13.14
C ALA A 210 -16.68 13.28 12.75
N PRO A 211 -17.29 14.43 12.39
CA PRO A 211 -16.55 15.61 11.92
C PRO A 211 -15.46 16.10 12.88
N GLU A 212 -15.69 15.95 14.18
CA GLU A 212 -14.80 16.34 15.27
C GLU A 212 -13.64 15.36 15.53
N ASP A 213 -13.67 14.17 14.94
CA ASP A 213 -12.64 13.16 15.13
C ASP A 213 -11.44 13.37 14.20
N TYR A 214 -10.24 13.23 14.78
CA TYR A 214 -8.95 13.49 14.13
C TYR A 214 -8.19 12.23 13.73
N THR A 215 -8.75 11.03 13.88
CA THR A 215 -8.02 9.77 13.65
C THR A 215 -7.42 9.70 12.26
N MET A 216 -8.21 9.96 11.22
CA MET A 216 -7.74 9.88 9.83
C MET A 216 -6.66 10.92 9.53
N ALA A 217 -6.86 12.15 10.00
CA ALA A 217 -5.89 13.23 9.84
C ALA A 217 -4.56 12.89 10.56
N LEU A 218 -4.64 12.28 11.75
CA LEU A 218 -3.49 11.85 12.53
C LEU A 218 -2.75 10.69 11.86
N LEU A 219 -3.46 9.66 11.37
CA LEU A 219 -2.87 8.54 10.63
C LEU A 219 -2.16 9.03 9.35
N ALA A 220 -2.77 9.96 8.62
CA ALA A 220 -2.15 10.57 7.44
C ALA A 220 -0.91 11.38 7.80
N ARG A 221 -0.95 12.13 8.91
CA ARG A 221 0.22 12.83 9.45
C ARG A 221 1.33 11.86 9.84
N TYR A 222 1.02 10.76 10.52
CA TYR A 222 2.01 9.76 10.91
C TYR A 222 2.66 9.12 9.68
N TRP A 223 1.86 8.68 8.70
CA TRP A 223 2.36 8.17 7.42
C TRP A 223 3.31 9.17 6.71
N PHE A 224 2.99 10.47 6.77
CA PHE A 224 3.85 11.49 6.17
C PHE A 224 5.24 11.55 6.82
N TYR A 225 5.29 11.40 8.15
CA TYR A 225 6.53 11.39 8.93
C TYR A 225 7.18 10.01 9.09
N SER A 226 6.53 8.93 8.62
CA SER A 226 7.12 7.59 8.60
C SER A 226 8.40 7.58 7.78
N SER A 227 9.43 6.94 8.32
CA SER A 227 10.74 6.79 7.67
C SER A 227 11.17 5.33 7.54
N GLY A 228 10.59 4.45 8.36
CA GLY A 228 10.86 3.02 8.36
C GLY A 228 9.82 2.25 7.56
N GLU A 229 10.08 0.96 7.37
CA GLU A 229 9.13 0.07 6.72
C GLU A 229 7.92 -0.20 7.61
N ALA A 230 8.15 -0.46 8.90
CA ALA A 230 7.11 -0.86 9.85
C ALA A 230 6.07 0.25 10.11
N ASP A 231 6.47 1.52 10.27
CA ASP A 231 5.51 2.62 10.49
C ASP A 231 4.81 3.00 9.21
N THR A 232 5.52 2.93 8.07
CA THR A 232 4.88 3.09 6.77
C THR A 232 3.79 2.05 6.59
N GLU A 233 4.10 0.76 6.79
CA GLU A 233 3.16 -0.35 6.64
C GLU A 233 1.94 -0.20 7.55
N LEU A 234 2.15 0.02 8.85
CA LEU A 234 1.04 0.13 9.81
C LEU A 234 0.12 1.32 9.48
N CYS A 235 0.70 2.48 9.16
CA CYS A 235 -0.09 3.65 8.81
C CYS A 235 -0.82 3.44 7.47
N THR A 236 -0.17 2.90 6.44
CA THR A 236 -0.83 2.65 5.16
C THR A 236 -1.89 1.58 5.26
N ALA A 237 -1.67 0.52 6.06
CA ALA A 237 -2.68 -0.52 6.30
C ALA A 237 -3.93 0.08 6.96
N ALA A 238 -3.75 0.87 8.03
CA ALA A 238 -4.86 1.55 8.71
C ALA A 238 -5.67 2.44 7.75
N LEU A 239 -4.98 3.22 6.91
CA LEU A 239 -5.61 4.11 5.93
C LEU A 239 -6.30 3.36 4.79
N ASN A 240 -5.69 2.29 4.28
CA ASN A 240 -6.24 1.51 3.17
C ASN A 240 -7.50 0.73 3.56
N ILE A 241 -7.62 0.27 4.81
CA ILE A 241 -8.86 -0.37 5.28
C ILE A 241 -10.05 0.59 5.20
N LEU A 242 -9.82 1.90 5.39
CA LEU A 242 -10.87 2.91 5.27
C LEU A 242 -11.23 3.23 3.81
N LEU A 243 -10.25 3.27 2.91
CA LEU A 243 -10.44 3.67 1.51
C LEU A 243 -11.00 2.56 0.61
N ASP A 244 -10.75 1.29 0.95
CA ASP A 244 -11.19 0.15 0.17
C ASP A 244 -12.50 -0.43 0.73
N SER A 245 -13.57 -0.31 -0.05
CA SER A 245 -14.89 -0.85 0.29
C SER A 245 -14.89 -2.35 0.51
N VAL A 246 -14.00 -3.08 -0.16
CA VAL A 246 -13.88 -4.53 0.00
C VAL A 246 -13.34 -4.89 1.38
N ASN A 247 -12.58 -3.98 2.00
CA ASN A 247 -11.94 -4.21 3.30
C ASN A 247 -12.76 -3.66 4.48
N ARG A 248 -13.86 -2.92 4.25
CA ARG A 248 -14.71 -2.40 5.33
C ARG A 248 -15.71 -3.46 5.79
N PRO A 249 -15.59 -3.99 7.03
CA PRO A 249 -16.48 -5.02 7.50
C PRO A 249 -17.88 -4.45 7.77
N GLY A 250 -18.92 -5.08 7.21
CA GLY A 250 -20.31 -4.85 7.64
C GLY A 250 -20.99 -3.57 7.13
N ILE A 251 -20.36 -2.79 6.25
CA ILE A 251 -21.02 -1.66 5.57
C ILE A 251 -20.98 -1.90 4.06
N LEU A 252 -22.15 -2.11 3.45
CA LEU A 252 -22.32 -2.13 2.01
C LEU A 252 -23.15 -0.88 1.63
N PRO A 253 -22.52 0.30 1.57
CA PRO A 253 -23.21 1.49 1.13
C PRO A 253 -23.63 1.33 -0.34
N ASN A 254 -24.67 2.04 -0.76
CA ASN A 254 -24.92 2.18 -2.19
C ASN A 254 -23.79 2.99 -2.86
N GLU A 255 -23.71 2.99 -4.20
CA GLU A 255 -22.61 3.66 -4.93
C GLU A 255 -22.48 5.16 -4.61
N ASP A 256 -23.59 5.86 -4.37
CA ASP A 256 -23.59 7.30 -4.05
C ASP A 256 -23.10 7.56 -2.62
N GLU A 257 -23.56 6.76 -1.66
CA GLU A 257 -23.10 6.79 -0.26
C GLU A 257 -21.60 6.44 -0.17
N GLU A 258 -21.15 5.51 -1.01
CA GLU A 258 -19.76 5.11 -1.10
C GLU A 258 -18.86 6.25 -1.58
N ALA A 259 -19.27 6.93 -2.65
CA ALA A 259 -18.55 8.09 -3.16
C ALA A 259 -18.53 9.24 -2.15
N ALA A 260 -19.65 9.52 -1.47
CA ALA A 260 -19.72 10.54 -0.42
C ALA A 260 -18.78 10.22 0.75
N LEU A 261 -18.78 8.97 1.21
CA LEU A 261 -17.93 8.50 2.30
C LEU A 261 -16.44 8.56 1.91
N ARG A 262 -16.11 8.13 0.69
CA ARG A 262 -14.74 8.26 0.15
C ARG A 262 -14.27 9.71 0.15
N ASN A 263 -15.10 10.63 -0.30
CA ASN A 263 -14.76 12.06 -0.34
C ASN A 263 -14.52 12.64 1.07
N ASP A 264 -15.32 12.24 2.06
CA ASP A 264 -15.13 12.65 3.45
C ASP A 264 -13.81 12.12 4.02
N ILE A 265 -13.50 10.84 3.77
CA ILE A 265 -12.22 10.23 4.14
C ILE A 265 -11.06 10.99 3.51
N VAL A 266 -11.07 11.18 2.19
CA VAL A 266 -10.01 11.90 1.47
C VAL A 266 -9.82 13.31 1.99
N THR A 267 -10.91 14.02 2.31
CA THR A 267 -10.87 15.36 2.90
C THR A 267 -10.16 15.36 4.26
N LYS A 268 -10.49 14.41 5.15
CA LYS A 268 -9.82 14.25 6.45
C LYS A 268 -8.35 13.83 6.31
N LEU A 269 -7.99 13.00 5.33
CA LEU A 269 -6.60 12.65 5.05
C LEU A 269 -5.81 13.88 4.59
N ASN A 270 -6.40 14.68 3.69
CA ASN A 270 -5.78 15.90 3.19
C ASN A 270 -5.52 16.90 4.31
N SER A 271 -6.47 17.13 5.22
CA SER A 271 -6.25 18.03 6.37
C SER A 271 -5.08 17.58 7.27
N GLY A 272 -4.94 16.26 7.44
CA GLY A 272 -3.78 15.60 8.04
C GLY A 272 -2.45 16.08 7.45
N LEU A 273 -2.36 15.97 6.14
CA LEU A 273 -1.16 16.20 5.33
C LEU A 273 -0.89 17.69 5.11
N GLU A 274 -1.94 18.51 4.99
CA GLU A 274 -1.84 19.97 4.92
C GLU A 274 -1.22 20.52 6.20
N MET A 275 -1.69 20.09 7.37
CA MET A 275 -1.11 20.54 8.63
C MET A 275 0.32 20.03 8.81
N ALA A 276 0.63 18.80 8.37
CA ALA A 276 1.96 18.23 8.47
C ALA A 276 3.01 18.99 7.64
N SER A 277 2.63 19.45 6.46
CA SER A 277 3.54 20.01 5.46
C SER A 277 3.47 21.54 5.34
N GLY A 278 2.36 22.15 5.76
CA GLY A 278 2.04 23.56 5.48
C GLY A 278 1.70 23.83 4.01
N LEU A 279 1.48 22.79 3.19
CA LEU A 279 1.19 22.89 1.76
C LEU A 279 -0.27 22.49 1.47
N GLN A 280 -0.82 22.93 0.34
CA GLN A 280 -2.17 22.61 -0.11
C GLN A 280 -2.20 22.18 -1.58
N GLY A 281 -3.28 21.54 -2.01
CA GLY A 281 -3.56 21.19 -3.42
C GLY A 281 -2.40 20.50 -4.13
N GLY A 282 -2.06 20.96 -5.33
CA GLY A 282 -0.97 20.39 -6.14
C GLY A 282 0.42 20.39 -5.49
N ASP A 283 0.74 21.37 -4.63
CA ASP A 283 2.04 21.40 -3.91
C ASP A 283 2.11 20.29 -2.87
N LEU A 284 1.00 20.06 -2.17
CA LEU A 284 0.87 18.96 -1.24
C LEU A 284 1.00 17.61 -1.96
N ALA A 285 0.30 17.44 -3.09
CA ALA A 285 0.40 16.23 -3.90
C ALA A 285 1.84 15.95 -4.34
N ARG A 286 2.58 16.98 -4.82
CA ARG A 286 4.00 16.84 -5.17
C ARG A 286 4.86 16.43 -3.99
N LYS A 287 4.64 17.03 -2.81
CA LYS A 287 5.39 16.68 -1.60
C LYS A 287 5.14 15.23 -1.16
N ARG A 288 3.90 14.73 -1.28
CA ARG A 288 3.56 13.31 -1.03
C ARG A 288 4.31 12.39 -1.98
N LEU A 289 4.30 12.70 -3.27
CA LEU A 289 4.99 11.90 -4.28
C LEU A 289 6.51 11.87 -4.08
N SER A 290 7.10 12.99 -3.65
CA SER A 290 8.51 13.04 -3.27
C SER A 290 8.80 12.15 -2.05
N ALA A 291 7.97 12.19 -1.01
CA ALA A 291 8.15 11.34 0.18
C ALA A 291 8.11 9.85 -0.16
N ILE A 292 7.17 9.43 -1.02
CA ILE A 292 7.11 8.04 -1.51
C ILE A 292 8.36 7.69 -2.32
N ALA A 293 8.77 8.58 -3.23
CA ALA A 293 9.97 8.37 -4.05
C ALA A 293 11.23 8.17 -3.20
N ASP A 294 11.40 8.99 -2.15
CA ASP A 294 12.54 8.94 -1.25
C ASP A 294 12.60 7.62 -0.47
N ARG A 295 11.44 7.11 -0.02
CA ARG A 295 11.33 5.84 0.75
C ARG A 295 11.35 4.58 -0.11
N THR A 296 11.06 4.69 -1.40
CA THR A 296 10.90 3.55 -2.32
C THR A 296 12.10 2.58 -2.31
N SER A 297 13.31 3.07 -2.06
CA SER A 297 14.51 2.22 -1.99
C SER A 297 14.57 1.34 -0.73
N ALA A 298 14.01 1.82 0.38
CA ALA A 298 14.01 1.19 1.71
C ALA A 298 12.79 0.30 1.96
N LEU A 299 11.66 0.55 1.29
CA LEU A 299 10.44 -0.23 1.47
C LEU A 299 10.46 -1.55 0.69
N SER A 300 9.86 -2.60 1.27
CA SER A 300 9.51 -3.80 0.51
C SER A 300 8.46 -3.49 -0.56
N PRO A 301 8.38 -4.32 -1.62
CA PRO A 301 7.35 -4.17 -2.65
C PRO A 301 5.92 -4.21 -2.10
N GLY A 302 5.67 -5.03 -1.07
CA GLY A 302 4.37 -5.11 -0.42
C GLY A 302 3.94 -3.77 0.20
N VAL A 303 4.82 -3.15 0.97
CA VAL A 303 4.54 -1.85 1.62
C VAL A 303 4.45 -0.72 0.60
N LEU A 304 5.33 -0.69 -0.40
CA LEU A 304 5.23 0.28 -1.49
C LEU A 304 3.90 0.17 -2.24
N PHE A 305 3.39 -1.05 -2.44
CA PHE A 305 2.08 -1.23 -3.06
C PHE A 305 0.96 -0.64 -2.20
N GLN A 306 1.02 -0.78 -0.87
CA GLN A 306 0.05 -0.14 0.02
C GLN A 306 0.08 1.40 -0.10
N GLU A 307 1.27 2.00 -0.24
CA GLU A 307 1.37 3.45 -0.51
C GLU A 307 0.72 3.84 -1.85
N LEU A 308 0.88 3.02 -2.88
CA LEU A 308 0.25 3.26 -4.19
C LEU A 308 -1.27 3.09 -4.14
N GLN A 309 -1.79 2.19 -3.31
CA GLN A 309 -3.24 2.06 -3.08
C GLN A 309 -3.79 3.31 -2.39
N LEU A 310 -3.09 3.81 -1.37
CA LEU A 310 -3.43 5.05 -0.69
C LEU A 310 -3.47 6.23 -1.67
N LEU A 311 -2.46 6.36 -2.53
CA LEU A 311 -2.45 7.36 -3.60
C LEU A 311 -3.65 7.18 -4.55
N SER A 312 -3.95 5.95 -4.97
CA SER A 312 -5.04 5.66 -5.91
C SER A 312 -6.40 6.14 -5.38
N GLY A 313 -6.62 6.08 -4.06
CA GLY A 313 -7.84 6.61 -3.43
C GLY A 313 -7.99 8.13 -3.53
N ALA A 314 -6.89 8.87 -3.71
CA ALA A 314 -6.86 10.34 -3.81
C ALA A 314 -6.75 10.86 -5.26
N VAL A 315 -6.65 9.97 -6.25
CA VAL A 315 -6.46 10.31 -7.67
C VAL A 315 -7.71 10.94 -8.32
N GLU A 316 -8.84 11.00 -7.63
CA GLU A 316 -10.05 11.69 -8.10
C GLU A 316 -9.91 13.23 -8.09
N GLU A 317 -8.92 13.77 -7.39
CA GLU A 317 -8.62 15.21 -7.40
C GLU A 317 -7.75 15.59 -8.63
N PRO A 318 -8.16 16.59 -9.45
CA PRO A 318 -7.38 17.03 -10.62
C PRO A 318 -5.94 17.43 -10.29
N ASP A 319 -5.73 18.17 -9.21
CA ASP A 319 -4.41 18.59 -8.75
C ASP A 319 -3.49 17.41 -8.44
N VAL A 320 -4.05 16.34 -7.87
CA VAL A 320 -3.32 15.10 -7.58
C VAL A 320 -2.98 14.36 -8.87
N ARG A 321 -3.93 14.25 -9.82
CA ARG A 321 -3.65 13.65 -11.14
C ARG A 321 -2.55 14.36 -11.89
N LEU A 322 -2.60 15.69 -11.91
CA LEU A 322 -1.61 16.52 -12.58
C LEU A 322 -0.23 16.37 -11.92
N ALA A 323 -0.18 16.41 -10.59
CA ALA A 323 1.05 16.19 -9.83
C ALA A 323 1.64 14.81 -10.13
N ILE A 324 0.83 13.75 -10.11
CA ILE A 324 1.26 12.39 -10.46
C ILE A 324 1.80 12.33 -11.89
N ALA A 325 1.08 12.88 -12.87
CA ALA A 325 1.48 12.83 -14.28
C ALA A 325 2.85 13.50 -14.55
N GLN A 326 3.21 14.52 -13.76
CA GLN A 326 4.39 15.35 -13.96
C GLN A 326 5.59 14.96 -13.07
N HIS A 327 5.41 14.12 -12.05
CA HIS A 327 6.43 13.88 -11.03
C HIS A 327 7.48 12.84 -11.47
N THR A 328 8.61 13.32 -11.98
CA THR A 328 9.67 12.46 -12.57
C THR A 328 10.33 11.50 -11.58
N ASP A 329 10.71 11.97 -10.38
CA ASP A 329 11.49 11.13 -9.45
C ASP A 329 10.66 9.98 -8.87
N PHE A 330 9.41 10.24 -8.52
CA PHE A 330 8.39 9.23 -8.23
C PHE A 330 8.33 8.13 -9.29
N TRP A 331 8.10 8.46 -10.55
CA TRP A 331 8.00 7.43 -11.60
C TRP A 331 9.28 6.65 -11.81
N ARG A 332 10.44 7.32 -11.71
CA ARG A 332 11.73 6.64 -11.75
C ARG A 332 11.86 5.63 -10.61
N ALA A 333 11.49 6.01 -9.40
CA ALA A 333 11.55 5.15 -8.22
C ALA A 333 10.61 3.93 -8.39
N ILE A 334 9.35 4.15 -8.81
CA ILE A 334 8.38 3.07 -9.05
C ILE A 334 8.91 2.07 -10.10
N LEU A 335 9.40 2.56 -11.24
CA LEU A 335 9.93 1.71 -12.31
C LEU A 335 11.18 0.94 -11.90
N GLN A 336 11.97 1.44 -10.96
CA GLN A 336 13.13 0.73 -10.40
C GLN A 336 12.74 -0.42 -9.44
N VAL A 337 11.63 -0.30 -8.72
CA VAL A 337 11.18 -1.34 -7.78
C VAL A 337 10.47 -2.49 -8.47
N LEU A 338 9.73 -2.20 -9.53
CA LEU A 338 8.96 -3.17 -10.32
C LEU A 338 9.76 -4.46 -10.63
N PRO A 339 10.98 -4.41 -11.20
CA PRO A 339 11.79 -5.61 -11.44
C PRO A 339 12.22 -6.35 -10.17
N ARG A 340 12.47 -5.64 -9.05
CA ARG A 340 12.81 -6.25 -7.76
C ARG A 340 11.64 -7.07 -7.23
N ALA A 341 10.44 -6.47 -7.25
CA ALA A 341 9.20 -7.08 -6.83
C ALA A 341 8.88 -8.34 -7.64
N ALA A 342 9.02 -8.25 -8.98
CA ALA A 342 8.73 -9.36 -9.89
C ALA A 342 9.66 -10.57 -9.71
N LYS A 343 10.93 -10.32 -9.36
CA LYS A 343 11.94 -11.36 -9.14
C LYS A 343 11.96 -11.91 -7.71
N SER A 344 11.18 -11.32 -6.80
CA SER A 344 11.11 -11.80 -5.43
C SER A 344 10.65 -13.26 -5.39
N SER A 345 11.19 -14.02 -4.43
CA SER A 345 10.70 -15.36 -4.13
C SER A 345 9.37 -15.34 -3.39
N GLN A 346 9.00 -14.21 -2.79
CA GLN A 346 7.74 -14.06 -2.07
C GLN A 346 6.58 -13.86 -3.04
N VAL A 347 5.51 -14.64 -2.87
CA VAL A 347 4.32 -14.55 -3.73
C VAL A 347 3.65 -13.17 -3.62
N LEU A 348 3.62 -12.59 -2.42
CA LEU A 348 3.01 -11.28 -2.17
C LEU A 348 3.72 -10.16 -2.95
N ASP A 349 5.04 -10.18 -3.04
CA ASP A 349 5.80 -9.21 -3.84
C ASP A 349 5.51 -9.31 -5.34
N LYS A 350 5.28 -10.53 -5.85
CA LYS A 350 4.87 -10.72 -7.25
C LYS A 350 3.46 -10.20 -7.49
N VAL A 351 2.56 -10.39 -6.51
CA VAL A 351 1.22 -9.79 -6.53
C VAL A 351 1.31 -8.27 -6.54
N ALA A 352 2.16 -7.69 -5.69
CA ALA A 352 2.44 -6.26 -5.66
C ALA A 352 2.94 -5.77 -7.03
N ALA A 353 3.89 -6.47 -7.67
CA ALA A 353 4.36 -6.12 -9.01
C ALA A 353 3.24 -6.10 -10.07
N GLY A 354 2.35 -7.10 -10.06
CA GLY A 354 1.20 -7.15 -10.95
C GLY A 354 0.22 -5.98 -10.73
N LYS A 355 0.01 -5.60 -9.47
CA LYS A 355 -0.83 -4.45 -9.12
C LYS A 355 -0.15 -3.11 -9.43
N MET A 356 1.17 -2.99 -9.29
CA MET A 356 1.93 -1.82 -9.74
C MET A 356 1.84 -1.63 -11.26
N LEU A 357 1.88 -2.71 -12.05
CA LEU A 357 1.60 -2.65 -13.49
C LEU A 357 0.19 -2.15 -13.78
N HIS A 358 -0.80 -2.57 -12.98
CA HIS A 358 -2.16 -2.06 -13.10
C HIS A 358 -2.24 -0.57 -12.76
N PHE A 359 -1.59 -0.13 -11.69
CA PHE A 359 -1.50 1.28 -11.29
C PHE A 359 -0.89 2.16 -12.39
N LEU A 360 0.17 1.69 -13.06
CA LEU A 360 0.70 2.35 -14.26
C LEU A 360 -0.42 2.51 -15.31
N GLY A 361 -1.07 1.42 -15.75
CA GLY A 361 -2.16 1.50 -16.72
C GLY A 361 -3.25 2.52 -16.36
N VAL A 362 -3.69 2.52 -15.09
CA VAL A 362 -4.69 3.47 -14.56
C VAL A 362 -4.17 4.90 -14.54
N SER A 363 -2.88 5.12 -14.27
CA SER A 363 -2.29 6.46 -14.25
C SER A 363 -2.27 7.12 -15.63
N LEU A 364 -2.05 6.34 -16.70
CA LEU A 364 -2.19 6.85 -18.07
C LEU A 364 -3.63 7.19 -18.42
N HIS A 365 -4.57 6.35 -17.97
CA HIS A 365 -6.00 6.62 -18.14
C HIS A 365 -6.42 7.93 -17.45
N ASN A 366 -5.94 8.15 -16.23
CA ASN A 366 -6.24 9.37 -15.47
C ASN A 366 -5.56 10.60 -16.06
N ALA A 367 -4.33 10.49 -16.58
CA ALA A 367 -3.70 11.58 -17.30
C ALA A 367 -4.48 11.98 -18.57
N GLN A 368 -5.15 11.02 -19.24
CA GLN A 368 -6.02 11.32 -20.37
C GLN A 368 -7.22 12.20 -20.00
N ALA A 369 -7.76 12.07 -18.78
CA ALA A 369 -8.86 12.90 -18.31
C ALA A 369 -8.44 14.37 -18.13
N GLU A 370 -7.15 14.64 -17.87
CA GLU A 370 -6.60 16.00 -17.74
C GLU A 370 -6.25 16.61 -19.11
N GLY A 371 -5.85 15.78 -20.08
CA GLY A 371 -5.57 16.23 -21.44
C GLY A 371 -4.54 15.39 -22.16
N MET A 372 -4.39 15.69 -23.46
CA MET A 372 -3.36 15.04 -24.29
C MET A 372 -1.95 15.38 -23.81
N ASP A 373 -1.72 16.64 -23.42
CA ASP A 373 -0.39 17.15 -23.07
C ASP A 373 0.16 16.48 -21.80
N GLU A 374 -0.72 16.23 -20.82
CA GLU A 374 -0.42 15.53 -19.58
C GLU A 374 -0.09 14.06 -19.85
N ARG A 375 -0.87 13.40 -20.72
CA ARG A 375 -0.61 12.02 -21.17
C ARG A 375 0.72 11.90 -21.90
N LEU A 376 1.04 12.86 -22.79
CA LEU A 376 2.32 12.95 -23.49
C LEU A 376 3.49 13.17 -22.52
N CYS A 377 3.33 14.06 -21.55
CA CYS A 377 4.31 14.35 -20.52
C CYS A 377 4.65 13.08 -19.72
N LEU A 378 3.62 12.39 -19.24
CA LEU A 378 3.76 11.16 -18.46
C LEU A 378 4.50 10.06 -19.23
N LEU A 379 4.13 9.80 -20.49
CA LEU A 379 4.82 8.81 -21.33
C LEU A 379 6.30 9.15 -21.54
N ARG A 380 6.64 10.42 -21.76
CA ARG A 380 8.04 10.86 -21.89
C ARG A 380 8.83 10.60 -20.62
N ILE A 381 8.25 10.91 -19.47
CA ILE A 381 8.87 10.63 -18.16
C ILE A 381 9.15 9.14 -18.03
N TRP A 382 8.16 8.29 -18.33
CA TRP A 382 8.29 6.84 -18.22
C TRP A 382 9.32 6.25 -19.16
N ILE A 383 9.31 6.63 -20.43
CA ILE A 383 10.29 6.16 -21.41
C ILE A 383 11.70 6.54 -20.98
N LYS A 384 11.91 7.81 -20.58
CA LYS A 384 13.21 8.29 -20.08
C LYS A 384 13.62 7.64 -18.75
N SER A 385 12.65 7.19 -17.97
CA SER A 385 12.88 6.49 -16.69
C SER A 385 13.01 4.97 -16.85
N GLY A 386 13.04 4.44 -18.08
CA GLY A 386 13.32 3.03 -18.35
C GLY A 386 12.09 2.11 -18.32
N LEU A 387 10.88 2.62 -18.61
CA LEU A 387 9.64 1.81 -18.63
C LEU A 387 9.82 0.49 -19.37
N PHE A 388 10.30 0.51 -20.61
CA PHE A 388 10.37 -0.69 -21.43
C PHE A 388 11.42 -1.69 -20.94
N ASP A 389 12.49 -1.22 -20.29
CA ASP A 389 13.48 -2.10 -19.67
C ASP A 389 12.88 -2.77 -18.43
N ALA A 390 12.15 -2.02 -17.61
CA ALA A 390 11.37 -2.59 -16.51
C ALA A 390 10.34 -3.61 -16.99
N LEU A 391 9.60 -3.33 -18.08
CA LEU A 391 8.63 -4.27 -18.65
C LEU A 391 9.29 -5.56 -19.17
N ASP A 392 10.45 -5.45 -19.84
CA ASP A 392 11.21 -6.63 -20.29
C ASP A 392 11.54 -7.55 -19.11
N GLU A 393 11.89 -6.98 -17.96
CA GLU A 393 12.20 -7.73 -16.75
C GLU A 393 10.97 -8.31 -16.04
N VAL A 394 9.93 -7.49 -15.86
CA VAL A 394 8.76 -7.82 -15.02
C VAL A 394 7.78 -8.74 -15.72
N VAL A 395 7.43 -8.48 -16.97
CA VAL A 395 6.30 -9.16 -17.64
C VAL A 395 6.48 -10.68 -17.67
N PRO A 396 7.65 -11.25 -18.01
CA PRO A 396 7.83 -12.70 -18.00
C PRO A 396 7.63 -13.37 -16.63
N GLU A 397 7.87 -12.65 -15.54
CA GLU A 397 7.77 -13.17 -14.17
C GLU A 397 6.36 -12.98 -13.59
N CYS A 398 5.68 -11.89 -13.97
CA CYS A 398 4.45 -11.45 -13.32
C CYS A 398 3.21 -11.49 -14.22
N ILE A 399 3.30 -11.76 -15.52
CA ILE A 399 2.10 -11.79 -16.37
C ILE A 399 0.99 -12.76 -15.88
N PRO A 400 1.28 -13.90 -15.22
CA PRO A 400 0.25 -14.78 -14.67
C PRO A 400 -0.41 -14.27 -13.38
N VAL A 401 0.10 -13.17 -12.82
CA VAL A 401 -0.44 -12.57 -11.60
C VAL A 401 -1.72 -11.80 -11.92
N PRO A 402 -2.79 -11.94 -11.10
CA PRO A 402 -4.04 -11.22 -11.32
C PRO A 402 -3.85 -9.72 -11.51
N GLY A 403 -4.40 -9.18 -12.60
CA GLY A 403 -4.35 -7.76 -12.95
C GLY A 403 -3.11 -7.30 -13.73
N ALA A 404 -2.05 -8.10 -13.79
CA ALA A 404 -0.83 -7.73 -14.52
C ALA A 404 -1.09 -7.60 -16.04
N SER A 405 -1.82 -8.56 -16.62
CA SER A 405 -2.24 -8.57 -18.02
C SER A 405 -3.13 -7.37 -18.37
N ARG A 406 -4.08 -7.03 -17.50
CA ARG A 406 -4.94 -5.84 -17.60
C ARG A 406 -4.12 -4.55 -17.57
N GLY A 407 -3.24 -4.40 -16.58
CA GLY A 407 -2.34 -3.24 -16.46
C GLY A 407 -1.49 -3.03 -17.69
N LEU A 408 -0.80 -4.07 -18.15
CA LEU A 408 0.02 -4.01 -19.35
C LEU A 408 -0.78 -3.64 -20.60
N SER A 409 -1.99 -4.18 -20.73
CA SER A 409 -2.84 -3.88 -21.88
C SER A 409 -3.32 -2.43 -21.90
N LEU A 410 -3.67 -1.87 -20.74
CA LEU A 410 -4.00 -0.45 -20.62
C LEU A 410 -2.81 0.44 -21.02
N ILE A 411 -1.59 0.09 -20.57
CA ILE A 411 -0.38 0.82 -20.97
C ILE A 411 -0.23 0.79 -22.50
N MET A 412 -0.38 -0.39 -23.13
CA MET A 412 -0.22 -0.54 -24.58
C MET A 412 -1.32 0.21 -25.36
N ILE A 413 -2.58 0.15 -24.91
CA ILE A 413 -3.70 0.90 -25.51
C ILE A 413 -3.41 2.39 -25.50
N HIS A 414 -3.03 2.95 -24.35
CA HIS A 414 -2.76 4.39 -24.26
C HIS A 414 -1.52 4.82 -25.05
N ILE A 415 -0.49 3.97 -25.16
CA ILE A 415 0.63 4.24 -26.07
C ILE A 415 0.15 4.30 -27.52
N GLN A 416 -0.70 3.35 -27.95
CA GLN A 416 -1.23 3.35 -29.31
C GLN A 416 -2.13 4.56 -29.57
N ASP A 417 -3.06 4.88 -28.68
CA ASP A 417 -3.93 6.06 -28.82
C ASP A 417 -3.11 7.34 -29.00
N VAL A 418 -2.06 7.51 -28.19
CA VAL A 418 -1.14 8.65 -28.32
C VAL A 418 -0.44 8.67 -29.67
N LEU A 419 -0.03 7.52 -30.20
CA LEU A 419 0.65 7.42 -31.49
C LEU A 419 -0.28 7.62 -32.69
N ASP A 420 -1.56 7.33 -32.53
CA ASP A 420 -2.61 7.57 -33.53
C ASP A 420 -3.01 9.06 -33.54
N ASP A 421 -3.06 9.69 -32.35
CA ASP A 421 -3.39 11.11 -32.19
C ASP A 421 -2.20 12.04 -32.50
N THR A 422 -0.96 11.55 -32.37
CA THR A 422 0.24 12.31 -32.72
C THR A 422 0.66 12.08 -34.17
N GLY A 423 1.07 13.14 -34.86
CA GLY A 423 1.59 13.05 -36.22
C GLY A 423 2.78 12.08 -36.33
N ALA A 424 3.04 11.59 -37.55
CA ALA A 424 4.12 10.64 -37.83
C ALA A 424 5.51 11.15 -37.41
N ASP A 425 5.70 12.47 -37.39
CA ASP A 425 6.96 13.14 -37.06
C ASP A 425 7.08 13.53 -35.58
N SER A 426 6.22 13.00 -34.70
CA SER A 426 6.34 13.28 -33.27
C SER A 426 7.64 12.68 -32.71
N ASP A 427 8.37 13.49 -31.95
CA ASP A 427 9.55 13.06 -31.21
C ASP A 427 9.23 11.95 -30.20
N LEU A 428 8.00 11.90 -29.68
CA LEU A 428 7.53 10.77 -28.87
C LEU A 428 7.44 9.47 -29.67
N ARG A 429 6.98 9.50 -30.92
CA ARG A 429 6.98 8.32 -31.80
C ARG A 429 8.38 7.78 -32.01
N GLN A 430 9.35 8.68 -32.25
CA GLN A 430 10.75 8.29 -32.34
C GLN A 430 11.23 7.66 -31.04
N LEU A 431 10.97 8.29 -29.89
CA LEU A 431 11.35 7.75 -28.58
C LEU A 431 10.77 6.37 -28.33
N ILE A 432 9.51 6.10 -28.68
CA ILE A 432 8.89 4.77 -28.54
C ILE A 432 9.53 3.77 -29.52
N PHE A 433 9.73 4.15 -30.77
CA PHE A 433 10.24 3.25 -31.81
C PHE A 433 11.69 2.84 -31.54
N GLU A 434 12.49 3.70 -30.91
CA GLU A 434 13.83 3.35 -30.42
C GLU A 434 13.81 2.25 -29.35
N GLN A 435 12.71 2.11 -28.62
CA GLN A 435 12.51 1.07 -27.61
C GLN A 435 12.02 -0.26 -28.19
N LEU A 436 11.63 -0.30 -29.48
CA LEU A 436 11.08 -1.48 -30.12
C LEU A 436 12.10 -2.18 -31.03
N PRO A 437 11.98 -3.52 -31.22
CA PRO A 437 10.98 -4.43 -30.65
C PRO A 437 11.27 -4.88 -29.21
N ARG A 438 10.24 -5.45 -28.56
CA ARG A 438 10.32 -6.08 -27.23
C ARG A 438 9.84 -7.54 -27.27
N SER A 439 10.60 -8.38 -27.97
CA SER A 439 10.23 -9.79 -28.25
C SER A 439 10.00 -10.60 -26.97
N ARG A 440 10.72 -10.31 -25.89
CA ARG A 440 10.59 -11.04 -24.62
C ARG A 440 9.23 -10.80 -23.96
N VAL A 441 8.80 -9.53 -23.87
CA VAL A 441 7.46 -9.14 -23.39
C VAL A 441 6.37 -9.80 -24.22
N VAL A 442 6.42 -9.64 -25.55
CA VAL A 442 5.41 -10.22 -26.46
C VAL A 442 5.33 -11.75 -26.31
N GLY A 443 6.48 -12.43 -26.25
CA GLY A 443 6.53 -13.88 -26.09
C GLY A 443 5.95 -14.35 -24.77
N ALA A 444 6.18 -13.62 -23.67
CA ALA A 444 5.59 -13.91 -22.37
C ALA A 444 4.06 -13.76 -22.39
N MET A 445 3.56 -12.67 -22.95
CA MET A 445 2.12 -12.44 -23.08
C MET A 445 1.42 -13.49 -23.96
N LEU A 446 2.01 -13.85 -25.09
CA LEU A 446 1.46 -14.91 -25.97
C LEU A 446 1.38 -16.26 -25.26
N ASN A 447 2.39 -16.60 -24.45
CA ASN A 447 2.35 -17.84 -23.66
C ASN A 447 1.23 -17.80 -22.62
N HIS A 448 1.07 -16.66 -21.92
CA HIS A 448 0.01 -16.48 -20.93
C HIS A 448 -1.37 -16.55 -21.56
N ASP A 449 -1.57 -15.85 -22.68
CA ASP A 449 -2.82 -15.85 -23.44
C ASP A 449 -3.22 -17.27 -23.87
N ALA A 450 -2.27 -18.08 -24.33
CA ALA A 450 -2.52 -19.47 -24.68
C ALA A 450 -2.93 -20.33 -23.49
N VAL A 451 -2.44 -20.05 -22.27
CA VAL A 451 -2.85 -20.74 -21.05
C VAL A 451 -4.24 -20.29 -20.61
N VAL A 452 -4.52 -18.98 -20.64
CA VAL A 452 -5.82 -18.40 -20.28
C VAL A 452 -6.92 -18.93 -21.21
N GLN A 453 -6.66 -19.00 -22.53
CA GLN A 453 -7.62 -19.54 -23.51
C GLN A 453 -7.95 -21.03 -23.30
N GLN A 454 -7.08 -21.78 -22.61
CA GLN A 454 -7.33 -23.19 -22.26
C GLN A 454 -8.07 -23.35 -20.93
N SER A 455 -8.23 -22.26 -20.16
CA SER A 455 -8.93 -22.26 -18.88
C SER A 455 -10.43 -22.14 -19.08
N GLU A 456 -11.20 -23.02 -18.43
CA GLU A 456 -12.67 -22.97 -18.43
C GLU A 456 -13.24 -22.11 -17.27
N ARG A 457 -12.39 -21.47 -16.47
CA ARG A 457 -12.82 -20.66 -15.32
C ARG A 457 -13.44 -19.34 -15.76
N GLU A 458 -14.52 -18.91 -15.09
CA GLU A 458 -15.19 -17.64 -15.38
C GLU A 458 -14.28 -16.43 -15.18
N GLU A 459 -13.48 -16.41 -14.11
CA GLU A 459 -12.46 -15.38 -13.84
C GLU A 459 -11.46 -15.22 -15.01
N ALA A 460 -11.17 -16.32 -15.73
CA ALA A 460 -10.27 -16.28 -16.88
C ALA A 460 -10.88 -15.55 -18.09
N GLN A 461 -12.21 -15.40 -18.16
CA GLN A 461 -12.87 -14.74 -19.30
C GLN A 461 -12.64 -13.22 -19.31
N GLU A 462 -12.66 -12.56 -18.14
CA GLU A 462 -12.32 -11.15 -18.06
C GLU A 462 -10.83 -10.96 -18.42
N GLU A 463 -9.97 -11.81 -17.86
CA GLU A 463 -8.54 -11.75 -18.12
C GLU A 463 -8.18 -11.99 -19.60
N MET A 464 -8.91 -12.88 -20.27
CA MET A 464 -8.73 -13.21 -21.69
C MET A 464 -8.82 -11.98 -22.59
N ARG A 465 -9.77 -11.07 -22.32
CA ARG A 465 -9.95 -9.85 -23.14
C ARG A 465 -8.72 -8.97 -23.11
N TYR A 466 -8.14 -8.78 -21.94
CA TYR A 466 -6.97 -7.93 -21.78
C TYR A 466 -5.71 -8.63 -22.29
N SER A 467 -5.50 -9.89 -21.92
CA SER A 467 -4.33 -10.67 -22.32
C SER A 467 -4.05 -10.57 -23.83
N SER A 468 -5.08 -10.71 -24.68
CA SER A 468 -4.95 -10.60 -26.13
C SER A 468 -4.61 -9.18 -26.64
N ALA A 469 -5.22 -8.14 -26.06
CA ALA A 469 -5.10 -6.77 -26.54
C ALA A 469 -3.65 -6.26 -26.45
N GLY A 470 -3.00 -6.40 -25.29
CA GLY A 470 -1.67 -5.81 -25.09
C GLY A 470 -0.60 -6.38 -26.02
N TRP A 471 -0.57 -7.70 -26.28
CA TRP A 471 0.43 -8.27 -27.19
C TRP A 471 0.16 -7.96 -28.66
N LEU A 472 -1.12 -7.84 -29.05
CA LEU A 472 -1.50 -7.45 -30.42
C LEU A 472 -1.06 -6.03 -30.75
N ILE A 473 -1.27 -5.10 -29.80
CA ILE A 473 -0.84 -3.71 -29.94
C ILE A 473 0.68 -3.65 -30.02
N LEU A 474 1.39 -4.31 -29.11
CA LEU A 474 2.86 -4.31 -29.10
C LEU A 474 3.47 -4.91 -30.37
N LEU A 475 2.84 -5.95 -30.95
CA LEU A 475 3.22 -6.49 -32.26
C LEU A 475 2.98 -5.49 -33.40
N THR A 476 1.85 -4.78 -33.37
CA THR A 476 1.51 -3.77 -34.39
C THR A 476 2.52 -2.62 -34.34
N LEU A 477 2.81 -2.10 -33.16
CA LEU A 477 3.83 -1.06 -32.96
C LEU A 477 5.23 -1.54 -33.38
N THR A 478 5.55 -2.81 -33.13
CA THR A 478 6.81 -3.43 -33.57
C THR A 478 6.90 -3.49 -35.10
N ASP A 479 5.84 -3.90 -35.80
CA ASP A 479 5.79 -3.94 -37.27
C ASP A 479 5.98 -2.54 -37.88
N GLU A 480 5.37 -1.52 -37.26
CA GLU A 480 5.57 -0.13 -37.67
C GLU A 480 7.00 0.35 -37.45
N ALA A 481 7.56 0.15 -36.26
CA ALA A 481 8.91 0.59 -35.91
C ALA A 481 10.00 -0.11 -36.74
N THR A 482 9.76 -1.35 -37.16
CA THR A 482 10.74 -2.17 -37.88
C THR A 482 10.45 -2.29 -39.38
N ARG A 483 9.50 -1.50 -39.92
CA ARG A 483 9.11 -1.58 -41.32
C ARG A 483 10.31 -1.32 -42.24
N ASN A 484 10.71 -2.37 -42.98
CA ASN A 484 11.88 -2.38 -43.88
C ASN A 484 13.25 -2.16 -43.19
N THR A 485 13.31 -2.15 -41.86
CA THR A 485 14.54 -2.00 -41.09
C THR A 485 14.83 -3.26 -40.28
N CYS A 486 16.07 -3.38 -39.81
CA CYS A 486 16.51 -4.53 -39.02
C CYS A 486 15.72 -4.63 -37.70
N THR A 487 15.09 -5.77 -37.44
CA THR A 487 14.34 -6.09 -36.22
C THR A 487 15.22 -6.10 -34.97
N ARG A 488 16.55 -6.11 -35.06
CA ARG A 488 17.39 -5.97 -33.86
C ARG A 488 17.24 -4.56 -33.28
N ARG A 489 16.77 -4.47 -32.02
CA ARG A 489 16.65 -3.21 -31.25
C ARG A 489 17.93 -2.35 -31.36
N GLY A 490 17.76 -1.07 -31.68
CA GLY A 490 18.85 -0.09 -31.84
C GLY A 490 19.68 -0.21 -33.12
N CYS A 491 19.36 -1.12 -34.06
CA CYS A 491 20.14 -1.25 -35.30
C CYS A 491 19.76 -0.23 -36.39
N GLY A 492 18.47 -0.07 -36.70
CA GLY A 492 17.93 0.87 -37.70
C GLY A 492 18.32 0.63 -39.17
N LYS A 493 19.36 -0.16 -39.46
CA LYS A 493 19.83 -0.46 -40.84
C LYS A 493 18.76 -1.15 -41.68
N PRO A 494 18.71 -0.93 -43.00
CA PRO A 494 17.81 -1.65 -43.91
C PRO A 494 17.93 -3.17 -43.78
N ALA A 495 16.80 -3.87 -43.81
CA ALA A 495 16.81 -5.32 -43.72
C ALA A 495 17.20 -5.98 -45.05
N ALA A 496 18.04 -7.01 -44.99
CA ALA A 496 18.54 -7.76 -46.16
C ALA A 496 18.29 -9.28 -46.07
N ALA A 497 17.99 -9.78 -44.88
CA ALA A 497 17.73 -11.19 -44.60
C ALA A 497 16.46 -11.34 -43.76
N LYS A 498 15.86 -12.54 -43.79
CA LYS A 498 14.73 -12.90 -42.93
C LYS A 498 15.12 -14.06 -42.01
N CYS A 499 14.49 -14.15 -40.84
CA CYS A 499 14.64 -15.31 -39.98
C CYS A 499 14.23 -16.60 -40.73
N ALA A 500 15.12 -17.59 -40.78
CA ALA A 500 14.89 -18.83 -41.53
C ALA A 500 13.67 -19.62 -41.03
N ARG A 501 13.30 -19.46 -39.75
CA ARG A 501 12.20 -20.20 -39.13
C ARG A 501 10.85 -19.51 -39.30
N CYS A 502 10.67 -18.30 -38.76
CA CYS A 502 9.39 -17.61 -38.80
C CYS A 502 9.13 -16.83 -40.10
N LYS A 503 10.21 -16.51 -40.84
CA LYS A 503 10.19 -15.65 -42.04
C LYS A 503 9.56 -14.27 -41.82
N ASP A 504 9.41 -13.87 -40.56
CA ASP A 504 8.70 -12.67 -40.14
C ASP A 504 9.68 -11.58 -39.70
N ALA A 505 10.52 -11.87 -38.69
CA ALA A 505 11.61 -10.98 -38.32
C ALA A 505 12.62 -10.84 -39.46
N VAL A 506 13.09 -9.62 -39.67
CA VAL A 506 14.00 -9.23 -40.74
C VAL A 506 15.27 -8.62 -40.16
N TYR A 507 16.41 -8.85 -40.80
CA TYR A 507 17.72 -8.46 -40.27
C TYR A 507 18.59 -7.88 -41.35
N CYS A 508 19.43 -6.89 -41.01
CA CYS A 508 20.43 -6.37 -41.96
C CYS A 508 21.56 -7.37 -42.23
N CYS A 509 21.86 -8.28 -41.28
CA CYS A 509 22.88 -9.31 -41.43
C CYS A 509 22.69 -10.47 -40.42
N ALA A 510 23.40 -11.58 -40.65
CA ALA A 510 23.40 -12.74 -39.77
C ALA A 510 23.95 -12.46 -38.35
N ALA A 511 24.81 -11.44 -38.19
CA ALA A 511 25.30 -11.05 -36.87
C ALA A 511 24.19 -10.43 -36.01
N CYS A 512 23.36 -9.56 -36.60
CA CYS A 512 22.20 -8.99 -35.91
C CYS A 512 21.18 -10.07 -35.54
N GLN A 513 20.90 -11.02 -36.45
CA GLN A 513 20.03 -12.17 -36.14
C GLN A 513 20.55 -13.01 -34.97
N ARG A 514 21.86 -13.34 -34.95
CA ARG A 514 22.46 -14.12 -33.86
C ARG A 514 22.42 -13.39 -32.52
N SER A 515 22.67 -12.08 -32.52
CA SER A 515 22.59 -11.25 -31.32
C SER A 515 21.16 -11.18 -30.76
N ASP A 516 20.18 -11.02 -31.66
CA ASP A 516 18.76 -10.88 -31.32
C ASP A 516 18.09 -12.21 -30.94
N TRP A 517 18.69 -13.35 -31.33
CA TRP A 517 18.12 -14.68 -31.11
C TRP A 517 17.72 -14.97 -29.66
N LYS A 518 18.47 -14.45 -28.68
CA LYS A 518 18.15 -14.61 -27.24
C LYS A 518 16.76 -14.07 -26.90
N GLU A 519 16.34 -12.98 -27.52
CA GLU A 519 15.04 -12.34 -27.34
C GLU A 519 14.02 -12.89 -28.36
N HIS A 520 14.37 -12.89 -29.66
CA HIS A 520 13.47 -13.29 -30.75
C HIS A 520 12.93 -14.72 -30.63
N LYS A 521 13.70 -15.66 -30.06
CA LYS A 521 13.25 -17.04 -29.89
C LYS A 521 11.93 -17.13 -29.09
N ALA A 522 11.64 -16.15 -28.24
CA ALA A 522 10.40 -16.09 -27.45
C ALA A 522 9.15 -15.93 -28.32
N VAL A 523 9.25 -15.21 -29.44
CA VAL A 523 8.13 -14.95 -30.38
C VAL A 523 8.21 -15.80 -31.64
N CYS A 524 9.40 -16.32 -32.00
CA CYS A 524 9.62 -17.02 -33.27
C CYS A 524 8.67 -18.22 -33.48
N ARG A 525 8.28 -18.93 -32.41
CA ARG A 525 7.35 -20.06 -32.48
C ARG A 525 5.89 -19.66 -32.70
N TRP A 526 5.54 -18.44 -32.30
CA TRP A 526 4.18 -17.91 -32.37
C TRP A 526 3.87 -17.22 -33.70
N ALA A 527 4.88 -16.98 -34.54
CA ALA A 527 4.76 -16.18 -35.76
C ALA A 527 3.69 -16.66 -36.76
N ILE A 528 3.37 -17.96 -36.79
CA ILE A 528 2.27 -18.47 -37.64
C ILE A 528 0.92 -18.01 -37.08
N GLN A 529 0.71 -18.19 -35.78
CA GLN A 529 -0.54 -17.87 -35.11
C GLN A 529 -0.76 -16.35 -35.06
N THR A 530 0.28 -15.56 -34.75
CA THR A 530 0.17 -14.10 -34.73
C THR A 530 -0.17 -13.53 -36.11
N LYS A 531 0.37 -14.10 -37.20
CA LYS A 531 0.00 -13.71 -38.58
C LYS A 531 -1.47 -13.94 -38.87
N GLU A 532 -2.01 -15.07 -38.44
CA GLU A 532 -3.42 -15.39 -38.63
C GLU A 532 -4.30 -14.39 -37.88
N VAL A 533 -4.00 -14.10 -36.61
CA VAL A 533 -4.78 -13.13 -35.83
C VAL A 533 -4.68 -11.71 -36.41
N LEU A 534 -3.49 -11.25 -36.78
CA LEU A 534 -3.30 -9.93 -37.40
C LEU A 534 -4.02 -9.81 -38.75
N LEU A 535 -4.04 -10.89 -39.54
CA LEU A 535 -4.83 -10.96 -40.77
C LEU A 535 -6.32 -10.87 -40.46
N SER A 536 -6.84 -11.64 -39.49
CA SER A 536 -8.25 -11.57 -39.06
C SER A 536 -8.67 -10.16 -38.67
N GLN A 537 -7.86 -9.46 -37.88
CA GLN A 537 -8.18 -8.09 -37.44
C GLN A 537 -8.17 -7.10 -38.61
N LYS A 538 -7.17 -7.16 -39.49
CA LYS A 538 -7.13 -6.29 -40.68
C LYS A 538 -8.35 -6.51 -41.56
N LEU A 539 -8.79 -7.76 -41.71
CA LEU A 539 -9.99 -8.11 -42.48
C LEU A 539 -11.27 -7.64 -41.78
N GLY A 540 -11.38 -7.80 -40.46
CA GLY A 540 -12.50 -7.30 -39.67
C GLY A 540 -12.64 -5.77 -39.75
N LYS A 541 -11.53 -5.02 -39.69
CA LYS A 541 -11.54 -3.55 -39.90
C LYS A 541 -11.98 -3.16 -41.31
N LEU A 542 -11.79 -4.03 -42.30
CA LEU A 542 -12.25 -3.84 -43.69
C LEU A 542 -13.68 -4.34 -43.93
N GLY A 543 -14.38 -4.83 -42.89
CA GLY A 543 -15.72 -5.40 -43.02
C GLY A 543 -15.75 -6.75 -43.75
N ALA A 544 -14.61 -7.43 -43.89
CA ALA A 544 -14.50 -8.71 -44.58
C ALA A 544 -14.60 -9.89 -43.57
N ASP A 545 -15.44 -10.88 -43.89
CA ASP A 545 -15.62 -12.06 -43.05
C ASP A 545 -14.41 -13.01 -43.15
N TYR A 546 -13.76 -13.28 -42.01
CA TYR A 546 -12.59 -14.16 -41.91
C TYR A 546 -12.91 -15.62 -42.27
N SER A 547 -14.19 -16.02 -42.21
CA SER A 547 -14.65 -17.38 -42.53
C SER A 547 -14.38 -17.78 -43.99
N GLU A 548 -14.45 -16.83 -44.94
CA GLU A 548 -14.25 -17.07 -46.38
C GLU A 548 -12.78 -17.37 -46.74
N LEU A 549 -11.83 -16.74 -46.05
CA LEU A 549 -10.40 -16.95 -46.29
C LEU A 549 -9.87 -18.27 -45.71
N LYS A 550 -10.46 -18.75 -44.60
CA LYS A 550 -10.16 -20.08 -44.06
C LYS A 550 -10.59 -21.20 -45.02
N ALA A 551 -11.61 -20.95 -45.86
CA ALA A 551 -12.05 -21.86 -46.92
C ALA A 551 -11.11 -21.85 -48.15
N LEU A 552 -10.50 -20.69 -48.46
CA LEU A 552 -9.53 -20.56 -49.56
C LEU A 552 -8.19 -21.24 -49.28
N ARG A 553 -7.80 -21.38 -48.01
CA ARG A 553 -6.53 -22.04 -47.61
C ARG A 553 -6.60 -23.57 -47.58
N LYS A 554 -7.80 -24.15 -47.67
CA LYS A 554 -8.03 -25.60 -47.83
C LYS A 554 -8.02 -26.06 -49.29
N ARG A 555 -7.87 -25.12 -50.23
CA ARG A 555 -7.54 -25.37 -51.64
C ARG A 555 -6.06 -25.05 -51.85
#